data_AF-X1PUL6-F1
#
_entry.id   AF-X1PUL6-F1
#
_cell.length_a   1.000
_cell.length_b   1.000
_cell.length_c   1.000
_cell.angle_alpha   90.00
_cell.angle_beta   90.00
_cell.angle_gamma   90.00
#
_symmetry.space_group_name_H-M   'P 1'
#
loop_
_entity.id
_entity.type
_entity.pdbx_description
1 polymer ?
#
loop_
_entity_poly.entity_id
_entity_poly.type
_entity_poly.pdbx_seq_one_letter_code
_entity_poly.pdbx_strand_id
1 'polypeptide(L)'
;NISLHYYQFPQISPSSTASSTQDTTTTQPSYESSLTIFGRKVIGVRYKQTHYLDSTGTEMEPREPTSEIDIEQQLQVKVKGEVGKKIFANVDYDDTLPQSEQQKISLKYLGDEKELIQEVAIGDIQSAWRDSQFLSYNQSLFGVRVKAKLGKFNLTGIGSMTRGIPESKTFTGKTASEKREILDTSYLKRKYYRAYFDSSHLPLTLGSVEVYIDDQKGTNNEDSLKMTVSGEAGDSYTGYFDKQYPGEDYFLDYEKGVLNFSSLIEENYVIALSYLDKDGTRHPQTGYRMLKKGEEELYID
;
A
#
# COMPACT_ATOMS: atom_id res chain seq x y z
N ASN A 1 -6.62 30.96 -0.34
CA ASN A 1 -6.47 31.18 -1.79
C ASN A 1 -5.46 30.19 -2.35
N ILE A 2 -5.93 29.15 -3.05
CA ILE A 2 -5.06 28.19 -3.74
C ILE A 2 -4.78 28.78 -5.12
N SER A 3 -3.51 29.01 -5.44
CA SER A 3 -3.09 29.48 -6.76
C SER A 3 -2.24 28.39 -7.41
N LEU A 4 -2.82 27.65 -8.36
CA LEU A 4 -2.16 26.59 -9.11
C LEU A 4 -1.44 27.22 -10.31
N HIS A 5 -0.10 27.15 -10.32
CA HIS A 5 0.70 27.57 -11.48
C HIS A 5 1.34 26.33 -12.12
N TYR A 6 0.81 25.91 -13.27
CA TYR A 6 1.42 24.88 -14.09
C TYR A 6 2.36 25.55 -15.11
N TYR A 7 3.66 25.31 -14.98
CA TYR A 7 4.63 25.71 -15.99
C TYR A 7 4.95 24.52 -16.90
N GLN A 8 4.41 24.58 -18.13
CA GLN A 8 4.78 23.67 -19.21
C GLN A 8 5.94 24.29 -19.99
N PHE A 9 7.14 23.74 -19.86
CA PHE A 9 8.26 24.14 -20.70
C PHE A 9 8.05 23.64 -22.14
N PRO A 10 8.41 24.43 -23.17
CA PRO A 10 8.29 24.03 -24.56
C PRO A 10 9.08 22.75 -24.84
N GLN A 11 8.58 21.96 -25.80
CA GLN A 11 9.29 20.81 -26.36
C GLN A 11 10.64 21.27 -26.91
N ILE A 12 11.75 20.89 -26.27
CA ILE A 12 13.07 21.13 -26.83
C ILE A 12 13.32 20.00 -27.84
N SER A 13 13.31 20.34 -29.13
CA SER A 13 13.84 19.48 -30.20
C SER A 13 15.22 20.00 -30.57
N PRO A 14 16.32 19.48 -30.00
CA PRO A 14 17.66 19.80 -30.48
C PRO A 14 18.04 18.79 -31.58
N SER A 15 17.95 19.20 -32.85
CA SER A 15 18.73 18.57 -33.91
C SER A 15 20.13 19.20 -33.90
N SER A 16 21.01 18.78 -33.00
CA SER A 16 22.42 19.18 -33.05
C SER A 16 23.21 18.09 -33.75
N THR A 17 23.46 18.26 -35.05
CA THR A 17 24.50 17.54 -35.77
C THR A 17 25.85 18.14 -35.38
N ALA A 18 26.59 17.50 -34.48
CA ALA A 18 27.97 17.91 -34.20
C ALA A 18 28.90 17.19 -35.19
N SER A 19 29.23 17.86 -36.30
CA SER A 19 30.27 17.40 -37.23
C SER A 19 31.62 18.00 -36.80
N SER A 20 32.59 17.16 -36.42
CA SER A 20 33.98 17.61 -36.30
C SER A 20 34.62 17.57 -37.68
N THR A 21 34.77 18.72 -38.35
CA THR A 21 35.60 18.84 -39.54
C THR A 21 37.08 18.93 -39.12
N GLN A 22 37.85 17.87 -39.34
CA GLN A 22 39.29 18.00 -39.59
C GLN A 22 39.53 17.91 -41.09
N ASP A 23 40.14 18.98 -41.60
CA ASP A 23 40.55 19.15 -42.98
C ASP A 23 41.77 18.27 -43.26
N THR A 24 41.64 17.29 -44.16
CA THR A 24 42.77 16.71 -44.91
C THR A 24 42.22 15.81 -46.01
N THR A 25 42.68 16.05 -47.23
CA THR A 25 42.31 15.34 -48.46
C THR A 25 42.68 13.85 -48.35
N THR A 26 41.74 13.02 -47.88
CA THR A 26 41.74 11.57 -48.07
C THR A 26 40.29 11.13 -48.00
N THR A 27 39.78 10.47 -49.03
CA THR A 27 38.39 9.98 -49.12
C THR A 27 38.16 8.87 -48.08
N GLN A 28 37.97 9.23 -46.82
CA GLN A 28 37.45 8.35 -45.78
C GLN A 28 35.92 8.49 -45.72
N PRO A 29 35.17 7.39 -45.57
CA PRO A 29 33.75 7.49 -45.27
C PRO A 29 33.60 8.19 -43.90
N SER A 30 32.85 9.29 -43.83
CA SER A 30 32.55 9.96 -42.57
C SER A 30 31.78 9.00 -41.65
N TYR A 31 32.38 8.62 -40.53
CA TYR A 31 31.67 7.95 -39.44
C TYR A 31 30.97 9.02 -38.62
N GLU A 32 29.80 9.46 -39.09
CA GLU A 32 29.02 10.43 -38.35
C GLU A 32 28.51 9.80 -37.05
N SER A 33 28.59 10.57 -35.97
CA SER A 33 28.00 10.22 -34.68
C SER A 33 26.76 11.07 -34.51
N SER A 34 25.65 10.45 -34.10
CA SER A 34 24.40 11.15 -33.83
C SER A 34 23.99 10.94 -32.37
N LEU A 35 23.41 11.98 -31.76
CA LEU A 35 22.83 11.91 -30.43
C LEU A 35 21.50 12.64 -30.46
N THR A 36 20.43 11.92 -30.10
CA THR A 36 19.09 12.47 -30.02
C THR A 36 18.55 12.26 -28.61
N ILE A 37 18.05 13.33 -28.00
CA ILE A 37 17.49 13.32 -26.66
C ILE A 37 16.04 13.80 -26.75
N PHE A 38 15.12 13.00 -26.25
CA PHE A 38 13.70 13.32 -26.12
C PHE A 38 13.32 13.25 -24.65
N GLY A 39 12.49 14.16 -24.15
CA GLY A 39 12.03 14.03 -22.79
C GLY A 39 11.08 15.12 -22.34
N ARG A 40 10.51 14.92 -21.16
CA ARG A 40 9.77 15.94 -20.43
C ARG A 40 10.27 16.00 -18.99
N LYS A 41 10.32 17.22 -18.45
CA LYS A 41 10.50 17.47 -17.02
C LYS A 41 9.31 18.27 -16.53
N VAL A 42 8.59 17.74 -15.55
CA VAL A 42 7.48 18.42 -14.87
C VAL A 42 7.95 18.76 -13.47
N ILE A 43 7.75 20.01 -13.05
CA ILE A 43 8.00 20.46 -11.69
C ILE A 43 6.70 21.11 -11.19
N GLY A 44 6.05 20.47 -10.24
CA GLY A 44 4.92 21.01 -9.50
C GLY A 44 5.40 21.62 -8.20
N VAL A 45 4.96 22.84 -7.90
CA VAL A 45 5.23 23.50 -6.62
C VAL A 45 3.90 23.85 -5.97
N ARG A 46 3.70 23.39 -4.75
CA ARG A 46 2.51 23.64 -3.95
C ARG A 46 2.92 24.37 -2.69
N TYR A 47 2.41 25.59 -2.54
CA TYR A 47 2.62 26.41 -1.36
C TYR A 47 1.34 26.43 -0.53
N LYS A 48 1.43 26.05 0.74
CA LYS A 48 0.34 26.10 1.70
C LYS A 48 0.76 26.96 2.88
N GLN A 49 -0.04 27.97 3.19
CA GLN A 49 0.12 28.79 4.38
C GLN A 49 -1.08 28.55 5.29
N THR A 50 -0.83 28.17 6.54
CA THR A 50 -1.86 27.95 7.55
C THR A 50 -1.81 29.12 8.53
N HIS A 51 -2.90 29.88 8.60
CA HIS A 51 -3.07 30.94 9.61
C HIS A 51 -3.93 30.38 10.74
N TYR A 52 -3.46 30.51 11.97
CA TYR A 52 -4.25 30.18 13.15
C TYR A 52 -5.04 31.42 13.56
N LEU A 53 -6.35 31.26 13.73
CA LEU A 53 -7.18 32.30 14.33
C LEU A 53 -6.87 32.32 15.82
N ASP A 54 -6.63 33.50 16.37
CA ASP A 54 -6.47 33.71 17.80
C ASP A 54 -7.76 33.25 18.51
N SER A 55 -7.70 32.12 19.22
CA SER A 55 -8.82 31.65 20.01
C SER A 55 -8.83 32.44 21.30
N THR A 56 -9.81 33.33 21.45
CA THR A 56 -10.11 33.97 22.73
C THR A 56 -10.43 32.90 23.77
N GLY A 57 -9.41 32.48 24.53
CA GLY A 57 -9.53 31.61 25.69
C GLY A 57 -8.59 30.41 25.67
N THR A 58 -7.53 30.49 26.51
CA THR A 58 -6.75 29.38 27.07
C THR A 58 -5.47 28.90 26.35
N GLU A 59 -5.00 29.56 25.27
CA GLU A 59 -3.63 29.34 24.77
C GLU A 59 -2.75 30.55 25.10
N MET A 60 -1.63 30.35 25.81
CA MET A 60 -0.76 31.43 26.30
C MET A 60 0.24 31.96 25.26
N GLU A 61 0.30 31.38 24.05
CA GLU A 61 1.19 31.83 22.98
C GLU A 61 0.46 31.76 21.64
N PRO A 62 0.41 32.86 20.86
CA PRO A 62 -0.16 32.84 19.53
C PRO A 62 0.60 31.85 18.64
N ARG A 63 -0.12 30.94 17.97
CA ARG A 63 0.51 30.05 16.99
C ARG A 63 0.92 30.84 15.76
N GLU A 64 2.22 30.92 15.53
CA GLU A 64 2.77 31.52 14.33
C GLU A 64 2.22 30.83 13.06
N PRO A 65 1.90 31.58 11.99
CA PRO A 65 1.49 31.00 10.73
C PRO A 65 2.52 29.99 10.24
N THR A 66 2.08 28.78 9.89
CA THR A 66 2.97 27.79 9.28
C THR A 66 2.95 27.90 7.78
N SER A 67 4.10 27.66 7.15
CA SER A 67 4.22 27.57 5.70
C SER A 67 4.82 26.23 5.31
N GLU A 68 4.26 25.63 4.28
CA GLU A 68 4.62 24.33 3.75
C GLU A 68 4.84 24.48 2.24
N ILE A 69 5.99 24.02 1.76
CA ILE A 69 6.34 23.97 0.34
C ILE A 69 6.48 22.49 -0.02
N ASP A 70 5.65 22.04 -0.93
CA ASP A 70 5.67 20.71 -1.51
C ASP A 70 6.11 20.81 -2.97
N ILE A 71 7.13 20.01 -3.34
CA ILE A 71 7.76 20.04 -4.67
C ILE A 71 7.66 18.63 -5.27
N GLU A 72 6.81 18.49 -6.28
CA GLU A 72 6.65 17.28 -7.06
C GLU A 72 7.49 17.38 -8.34
N GLN A 73 8.29 16.34 -8.65
CA GLN A 73 9.11 16.30 -9.86
C GLN A 73 8.84 15.01 -10.63
N GLN A 74 8.72 15.13 -11.95
CA GLN A 74 8.67 13.99 -12.86
C GLN A 74 9.63 14.22 -14.02
N LEU A 75 10.42 13.22 -14.34
CA LEU A 75 11.42 13.22 -15.39
C LEU A 75 11.27 11.98 -16.26
N GLN A 76 11.03 12.22 -17.54
CA GLN A 76 11.04 11.19 -18.57
C GLN A 76 12.01 11.57 -19.67
N VAL A 77 13.02 10.75 -19.93
CA VAL A 77 14.09 11.02 -20.89
C VAL A 77 14.41 9.76 -21.67
N LYS A 78 14.47 9.88 -22.99
CA LYS A 78 14.95 8.88 -23.93
C LYS A 78 16.14 9.46 -24.68
N VAL A 79 17.29 8.82 -24.54
CA VAL A 79 18.52 9.16 -25.23
C VAL A 79 18.83 8.07 -26.25
N LYS A 80 19.09 8.45 -27.49
CA LYS A 80 19.53 7.57 -28.57
C LYS A 80 20.82 8.12 -29.18
N GLY A 81 21.89 7.36 -29.07
CA GLY A 81 23.18 7.68 -29.66
C GLY A 81 23.60 6.62 -30.66
N GLU A 82 24.17 7.04 -31.78
CA GLU A 82 24.78 6.16 -32.78
C GLU A 82 26.18 6.67 -33.08
N VAL A 83 27.18 5.78 -33.13
CA VAL A 83 28.54 6.12 -33.55
C VAL A 83 28.87 5.29 -34.79
N GLY A 84 28.88 5.96 -35.94
CA GLY A 84 28.97 5.31 -37.24
C GLY A 84 27.79 4.36 -37.46
N LYS A 85 28.07 3.16 -37.99
CA LYS A 85 27.04 2.14 -38.29
C LYS A 85 27.04 0.96 -37.31
N LYS A 86 27.92 0.98 -36.31
CA LYS A 86 28.24 -0.19 -35.49
C LYS A 86 27.86 -0.05 -34.04
N ILE A 87 27.90 1.15 -33.46
CA ILE A 87 27.66 1.35 -32.03
C ILE A 87 26.34 2.09 -31.84
N PHE A 88 25.46 1.54 -31.00
CA PHE A 88 24.13 2.05 -30.69
C PHE A 88 23.96 2.11 -29.17
N ALA A 89 23.78 3.31 -28.63
CA ALA A 89 23.53 3.55 -27.21
C ALA A 89 22.10 4.05 -27.03
N ASN A 90 21.33 3.39 -26.17
CA ASN A 90 19.97 3.79 -25.82
C ASN A 90 19.84 3.86 -24.31
N VAL A 91 19.30 4.95 -23.80
CA VAL A 91 18.97 5.13 -22.38
C VAL A 91 17.52 5.57 -22.30
N ASP A 92 16.73 4.89 -21.49
CA ASP A 92 15.35 5.22 -21.18
C ASP A 92 15.24 5.42 -19.67
N TYR A 93 14.84 6.61 -19.25
CA TYR A 93 14.65 6.98 -17.86
C TYR A 93 13.23 7.50 -17.68
N ASP A 94 12.48 6.95 -16.74
CA ASP A 94 11.14 7.41 -16.39
C ASP A 94 10.90 7.19 -14.90
N ASP A 95 10.95 8.26 -14.11
CA ASP A 95 10.73 8.20 -12.65
C ASP A 95 9.27 7.94 -12.24
N THR A 96 8.34 7.92 -13.20
CA THR A 96 6.94 7.56 -12.97
C THR A 96 6.70 6.04 -12.97
N LEU A 97 7.71 5.25 -13.37
CA LEU A 97 7.65 3.78 -13.39
C LEU A 97 8.14 3.16 -12.06
N PRO A 98 7.83 1.87 -11.79
CA PRO A 98 8.41 1.13 -10.66
C PRO A 98 9.95 1.10 -10.73
N GLN A 99 10.62 1.08 -9.58
CA GLN A 99 12.09 1.17 -9.48
C GLN A 99 12.85 0.14 -10.36
N SER A 100 12.29 -1.06 -10.55
CA SER A 100 12.84 -2.10 -11.43
C SER A 100 12.81 -1.73 -12.92
N GLU A 101 11.99 -0.77 -13.31
CA GLU A 101 11.77 -0.35 -14.70
C GLU A 101 12.15 1.10 -15.00
N GLN A 102 12.42 1.91 -13.97
CA GLN A 102 12.75 3.34 -14.08
C GLN A 102 13.93 3.62 -15.01
N GLN A 103 14.86 2.68 -15.13
CA GLN A 103 16.12 2.87 -15.85
C GLN A 103 16.36 1.67 -16.77
N LYS A 104 16.39 1.91 -18.08
CA LYS A 104 16.75 0.91 -19.08
C LYS A 104 17.93 1.41 -19.89
N ILE A 105 19.00 0.64 -19.95
CA ILE A 105 20.23 1.01 -20.66
C ILE A 105 20.54 -0.09 -21.67
N SER A 106 20.85 0.29 -22.91
CA SER A 106 21.25 -0.66 -23.96
C SER A 106 22.37 -0.07 -24.79
N LEU A 107 23.57 -0.61 -24.63
CA LEU A 107 24.71 -0.35 -25.51
C LEU A 107 24.94 -1.58 -26.39
N LYS A 108 24.96 -1.40 -27.71
CA LYS A 108 25.15 -2.48 -28.69
C LYS A 108 26.25 -2.12 -29.67
N TYR A 109 27.16 -3.05 -29.88
CA TYR A 109 28.08 -3.10 -31.00
C TYR A 109 27.60 -4.16 -31.98
N LEU A 110 27.55 -3.83 -33.27
CA LEU A 110 27.27 -4.74 -34.37
C LEU A 110 28.48 -4.76 -35.31
N GLY A 111 29.13 -5.91 -35.40
CA GLY A 111 30.24 -6.13 -36.33
C GLY A 111 29.76 -6.46 -37.73
N ASP A 112 30.61 -6.24 -38.73
CA ASP A 112 30.30 -6.65 -40.11
C ASP A 112 30.34 -8.18 -40.26
N GLU A 113 29.78 -8.71 -41.35
CA GLU A 113 29.67 -10.17 -41.58
C GLU A 113 31.01 -10.93 -41.54
N LYS A 114 32.12 -10.24 -41.85
CA LYS A 114 33.47 -10.81 -41.90
C LYS A 114 34.23 -10.72 -40.58
N GLU A 115 33.68 -10.02 -39.58
CA GLU A 115 34.34 -9.86 -38.29
C GLU A 115 34.13 -11.09 -37.40
N LEU A 116 35.13 -11.41 -36.57
CA LEU A 116 34.96 -12.48 -35.59
C LEU A 116 33.85 -12.15 -34.59
N ILE A 117 33.81 -10.91 -34.09
CA ILE A 117 32.79 -10.45 -33.15
C ILE A 117 31.62 -9.88 -33.94
N GLN A 118 30.47 -10.54 -33.85
CA GLN A 118 29.25 -10.14 -34.57
C GLN A 118 28.41 -9.18 -33.73
N GLU A 119 28.38 -9.36 -32.41
CA GLU A 119 27.57 -8.54 -31.52
C GLU A 119 28.21 -8.45 -30.12
N VAL A 120 28.23 -7.26 -29.54
CA VAL A 120 28.42 -7.06 -28.10
C VAL A 120 27.26 -6.21 -27.58
N ALA A 121 26.47 -6.72 -26.65
CA ALA A 121 25.37 -5.97 -26.03
C ALA A 121 25.57 -5.87 -24.53
N ILE A 122 25.39 -4.69 -23.97
CA ILE A 122 25.55 -4.36 -22.55
C ILE A 122 24.31 -3.64 -22.05
N GLY A 123 23.86 -3.98 -20.84
CA GLY A 123 22.69 -3.40 -20.18
C GLY A 123 21.50 -4.36 -20.17
N ASP A 124 20.30 -3.85 -20.38
CA ASP A 124 19.06 -4.62 -20.46
C ASP A 124 19.05 -5.51 -21.70
N ILE A 125 19.48 -6.76 -21.52
CA ILE A 125 19.57 -7.75 -22.57
C ILE A 125 18.31 -8.62 -22.57
N GLN A 126 17.48 -8.46 -23.61
CA GLN A 126 16.43 -9.43 -23.90
C GLN A 126 17.07 -10.73 -24.40
N SER A 127 16.71 -11.85 -23.78
CA SER A 127 17.16 -13.17 -24.18
C SER A 127 16.05 -13.86 -24.96
N ALA A 128 16.09 -13.76 -26.29
CA ALA A 128 15.24 -14.59 -27.15
C ALA A 128 15.96 -15.93 -27.38
N TRP A 129 15.84 -16.84 -26.43
CA TRP A 129 16.16 -18.25 -26.69
C TRP A 129 15.15 -18.76 -27.73
N ARG A 130 15.62 -19.28 -28.86
CA ARG A 130 14.73 -19.87 -29.87
C ARG A 130 14.05 -21.12 -29.28
N ASP A 131 12.72 -21.12 -29.33
CA ASP A 131 11.78 -22.27 -29.21
C ASP A 131 12.27 -23.48 -28.40
N SER A 132 12.39 -23.30 -27.08
CA SER A 132 12.23 -24.42 -26.16
C SER A 132 10.83 -24.31 -25.57
N GLN A 133 9.97 -25.30 -25.85
CA GLN A 133 8.59 -25.37 -25.33
C GLN A 133 8.52 -25.41 -23.79
N PHE A 134 9.66 -25.47 -23.10
CA PHE A 134 9.76 -25.63 -21.65
C PHE A 134 10.27 -24.40 -20.90
N LEU A 135 10.77 -23.37 -21.59
CA LEU A 135 11.39 -22.20 -20.94
C LEU A 135 11.02 -20.90 -21.65
N SER A 136 9.74 -20.51 -21.59
CA SER A 136 9.32 -19.13 -21.89
C SER A 136 9.64 -18.23 -20.69
N TYR A 137 10.93 -17.96 -20.49
CA TYR A 137 11.40 -17.03 -19.46
C TYR A 137 11.94 -15.76 -20.12
N ASN A 138 11.03 -14.87 -20.48
CA ASN A 138 11.36 -13.52 -20.94
C ASN A 138 11.66 -12.65 -19.72
N GLN A 139 12.88 -12.73 -19.19
CA GLN A 139 13.36 -11.76 -18.21
C GLN A 139 14.29 -10.75 -18.85
N SER A 140 14.02 -9.47 -18.59
CA SER A 140 15.01 -8.40 -18.78
C SER A 140 16.06 -8.56 -17.71
N LEU A 141 17.29 -8.86 -18.13
CA LEU A 141 18.42 -8.99 -17.22
C LEU A 141 19.42 -7.90 -17.55
N PHE A 142 20.00 -7.27 -16.53
CA PHE A 142 21.11 -6.35 -16.72
C PHE A 142 22.40 -7.18 -16.86
N GLY A 143 23.06 -7.10 -18.01
CA GLY A 143 24.22 -7.95 -18.27
C GLY A 143 24.98 -7.62 -19.55
N VAL A 144 25.86 -8.53 -19.92
CA VAL A 144 26.69 -8.49 -21.13
C VAL A 144 26.42 -9.74 -21.96
N ARG A 145 26.23 -9.56 -23.26
CA ARG A 145 26.13 -10.62 -24.26
C ARG A 145 27.17 -10.40 -25.35
N VAL A 146 27.90 -11.45 -25.72
CA VAL A 146 28.87 -11.43 -26.81
C VAL A 146 28.54 -12.56 -27.78
N LYS A 147 28.46 -12.26 -29.08
CA LYS A 147 28.34 -13.24 -30.15
C LYS A 147 29.57 -13.18 -31.04
N ALA A 148 30.20 -14.32 -31.24
CA ALA A 148 31.32 -14.50 -32.14
C ALA A 148 31.02 -15.56 -33.21
N LYS A 149 31.50 -15.34 -34.43
CA LYS A 149 31.34 -16.24 -35.57
C LYS A 149 32.69 -16.51 -36.22
N LEU A 150 33.08 -17.78 -36.28
CA LEU A 150 34.28 -18.24 -36.99
C LEU A 150 33.86 -19.23 -38.07
N GLY A 151 33.70 -18.74 -39.30
CA GLY A 151 33.19 -19.53 -40.42
C GLY A 151 31.75 -20.02 -40.17
N LYS A 152 31.59 -21.32 -39.95
CA LYS A 152 30.30 -21.96 -39.61
C LYS A 152 30.07 -22.11 -38.10
N PHE A 153 31.09 -21.86 -37.29
CA PHE A 153 31.00 -21.97 -35.83
C PHE A 153 30.48 -20.66 -35.23
N ASN A 154 29.47 -20.75 -34.35
CA ASN A 154 28.91 -19.61 -33.63
C ASN A 154 29.05 -19.84 -32.13
N LEU A 155 29.61 -18.87 -31.43
CA LEU A 155 29.76 -18.87 -29.98
C LEU A 155 28.97 -17.69 -29.40
N THR A 156 28.13 -17.95 -28.41
CA THR A 156 27.42 -16.89 -27.67
C THR A 156 27.73 -17.02 -26.19
N GLY A 157 28.27 -15.96 -25.59
CA GLY A 157 28.49 -15.84 -24.15
C GLY A 157 27.52 -14.83 -23.55
N ILE A 158 26.94 -15.15 -22.40
CA ILE A 158 26.04 -14.27 -21.64
C ILE A 158 26.47 -14.27 -20.18
N GLY A 159 26.64 -13.08 -19.61
CA GLY A 159 26.82 -12.87 -18.17
C GLY A 159 25.81 -11.84 -17.70
N SER A 160 25.04 -12.14 -16.66
CA SER A 160 23.97 -11.27 -16.17
C SER A 160 23.96 -11.18 -14.65
N MET A 161 23.59 -10.01 -14.15
CA MET A 161 23.26 -9.82 -12.74
C MET A 161 21.78 -9.47 -12.63
N THR A 162 21.02 -10.29 -11.90
CA THR A 162 19.60 -10.03 -11.67
C THR A 162 19.46 -8.81 -10.78
N ARG A 163 18.87 -7.74 -11.31
CA ARG A 163 18.35 -6.63 -10.49
C ARG A 163 16.94 -7.03 -10.06
N GLY A 164 16.78 -7.56 -8.85
CA GLY A 164 15.45 -7.89 -8.35
C GLY A 164 15.44 -8.34 -6.89
N ILE A 165 14.76 -7.55 -6.05
CA ILE A 165 14.08 -8.07 -4.86
C ILE A 165 13.00 -9.01 -5.41
N PRO A 166 12.97 -10.30 -5.03
CA PRO A 166 11.97 -11.22 -5.55
C PRO A 166 10.58 -10.82 -5.02
N GLU A 167 9.81 -10.09 -5.82
CA GLU A 167 8.36 -10.00 -5.61
C GLU A 167 7.68 -11.19 -6.28
N SER A 168 7.43 -12.22 -5.49
CA SER A 168 6.54 -13.31 -5.89
C SER A 168 5.10 -12.81 -5.74
N LYS A 169 4.47 -12.41 -6.85
CA LYS A 169 3.04 -12.10 -6.89
C LYS A 169 2.31 -13.18 -7.67
N THR A 170 1.84 -14.19 -6.97
CA THR A 170 1.06 -15.28 -7.55
C THR A 170 -0.31 -14.75 -7.96
N PHE A 171 -0.54 -14.57 -9.26
CA PHE A 171 -1.85 -14.20 -9.81
C PHE A 171 -2.62 -15.47 -10.21
N THR A 172 -3.62 -15.84 -9.39
CA THR A 172 -4.56 -16.93 -9.71
C THR A 172 -5.94 -16.32 -9.93
N GLY A 173 -6.25 -15.87 -11.15
CA GLY A 173 -7.56 -15.32 -11.47
C GLY A 173 -7.93 -14.08 -10.65
N LYS A 174 -9.18 -13.60 -10.76
CA LYS A 174 -9.67 -12.35 -10.15
C LYS A 174 -9.70 -12.33 -8.61
N THR A 175 -9.13 -13.31 -7.93
CA THR A 175 -9.19 -13.44 -6.48
C THR A 175 -7.81 -13.81 -5.95
N ALA A 176 -7.17 -12.87 -5.25
CA ALA A 176 -5.97 -13.16 -4.49
C ALA A 176 -6.32 -14.17 -3.38
N SER A 177 -5.81 -15.39 -3.49
CA SER A 177 -5.92 -16.38 -2.41
C SER A 177 -4.77 -16.14 -1.44
N GLU A 178 -5.05 -15.46 -0.33
CA GLU A 178 -4.12 -15.33 0.78
C GLU A 178 -4.17 -16.62 1.62
N LYS A 179 -3.05 -17.33 1.73
CA LYS A 179 -2.93 -18.43 2.69
C LYS A 179 -2.64 -17.81 4.06
N ARG A 180 -3.68 -17.61 4.85
CA ARG A 180 -3.56 -17.09 6.22
C ARG A 180 -3.29 -18.25 7.18
N GLU A 181 -2.15 -18.19 7.87
CA GLU A 181 -1.87 -19.03 9.04
C GLU A 181 -2.45 -18.31 10.27
N ILE A 182 -3.42 -18.94 10.94
CA ILE A 182 -4.02 -18.43 12.18
C ILE A 182 -3.63 -19.40 13.27
N LEU A 183 -2.84 -18.92 14.24
CA LEU A 183 -2.46 -19.72 15.41
C LEU A 183 -3.69 -19.91 16.31
N ASP A 184 -3.77 -21.04 17.03
CA ASP A 184 -4.85 -21.31 17.98
C ASP A 184 -4.96 -20.24 19.09
N THR A 185 -3.86 -19.54 19.37
CA THR A 185 -3.80 -18.43 20.33
C THR A 185 -4.23 -17.08 19.74
N SER A 186 -4.34 -16.95 18.42
CA SER A 186 -4.66 -15.70 17.72
C SER A 186 -6.16 -15.43 17.62
N TYR A 187 -6.89 -15.62 18.72
CA TYR A 187 -8.30 -15.27 18.78
C TYR A 187 -8.47 -13.75 18.89
N LEU A 188 -9.58 -13.23 18.35
CA LEU A 188 -9.92 -11.81 18.47
C LEU A 188 -10.45 -11.54 19.88
N LYS A 189 -9.57 -11.02 20.75
CA LYS A 189 -9.94 -10.56 22.10
C LYS A 189 -11.07 -9.52 22.00
N ARG A 190 -12.04 -9.57 22.92
CA ARG A 190 -13.08 -8.52 23.15
C ARG A 190 -13.96 -8.22 21.93
N LYS A 191 -14.12 -9.18 21.03
CA LYS A 191 -14.96 -9.02 19.84
C LYS A 191 -16.35 -9.63 20.01
N TYR A 192 -16.41 -10.83 20.58
CA TYR A 192 -17.64 -11.58 20.74
C TYR A 192 -17.95 -11.79 22.22
N TYR A 193 -19.18 -11.50 22.60
CA TYR A 193 -19.67 -11.63 23.97
C TYR A 193 -20.87 -12.56 24.02
N ARG A 194 -21.01 -13.28 25.13
CA ARG A 194 -22.17 -14.10 25.42
C ARG A 194 -23.29 -13.22 25.97
N ALA A 195 -24.41 -13.12 25.27
CA ALA A 195 -25.52 -12.25 25.69
C ALA A 195 -26.45 -12.87 26.74
N TYR A 196 -26.26 -14.16 27.06
CA TYR A 196 -27.11 -14.92 27.98
C TYR A 196 -26.37 -15.33 29.25
N PHE A 197 -27.13 -15.45 30.34
CA PHE A 197 -26.60 -15.85 31.65
C PHE A 197 -26.74 -17.35 31.93
N ASP A 198 -27.69 -18.01 31.26
CA ASP A 198 -27.92 -19.46 31.33
C ASP A 198 -28.27 -19.95 29.93
N SER A 199 -27.64 -21.04 29.48
CA SER A 199 -27.86 -21.61 28.15
C SER A 199 -29.29 -22.08 27.92
N SER A 200 -30.04 -22.40 28.98
CA SER A 200 -31.45 -22.79 28.89
C SER A 200 -32.37 -21.64 28.44
N HIS A 201 -31.91 -20.39 28.51
CA HIS A 201 -32.65 -19.22 28.07
C HIS A 201 -32.69 -19.04 26.55
N LEU A 202 -31.82 -19.75 25.81
CA LEU A 202 -31.78 -19.66 24.35
C LEU A 202 -32.95 -20.42 23.70
N PRO A 203 -33.44 -19.99 22.51
CA PRO A 203 -33.08 -18.75 21.82
C PRO A 203 -33.63 -17.51 22.52
N LEU A 204 -32.93 -16.38 22.42
CA LEU A 204 -33.41 -15.11 22.97
C LEU A 204 -34.59 -14.59 22.13
N THR A 205 -35.59 -13.98 22.76
CA THR A 205 -36.70 -13.37 22.03
C THR A 205 -36.18 -12.25 21.12
N LEU A 206 -36.56 -12.28 19.84
CA LEU A 206 -36.11 -11.31 18.84
C LEU A 206 -36.42 -9.87 19.27
N GLY A 207 -35.43 -8.97 19.17
CA GLY A 207 -35.56 -7.56 19.54
C GLY A 207 -35.67 -7.29 21.04
N SER A 208 -35.57 -8.32 21.91
CA SER A 208 -35.73 -8.14 23.35
C SER A 208 -34.47 -7.68 24.09
N VAL A 209 -33.31 -7.75 23.44
CA VAL A 209 -32.02 -7.46 24.08
C VAL A 209 -31.78 -5.96 24.09
N GLU A 210 -31.56 -5.43 25.29
CA GLU A 210 -31.11 -4.06 25.51
C GLU A 210 -29.67 -4.09 26.00
N VAL A 211 -28.78 -3.33 25.36
CA VAL A 211 -27.35 -3.27 25.67
C VAL A 211 -26.97 -1.84 26.02
N TYR A 212 -26.13 -1.71 27.04
CA TYR A 212 -25.63 -0.46 27.58
C TYR A 212 -24.13 -0.57 27.81
N ILE A 213 -23.38 0.49 27.49
CA ILE A 213 -21.92 0.56 27.66
C ILE A 213 -21.56 1.79 28.49
N ASP A 214 -20.63 1.63 29.43
CA ASP A 214 -19.94 2.72 30.11
C ASP A 214 -18.45 2.62 29.78
N ASP A 215 -17.90 3.66 29.14
CA ASP A 215 -16.47 3.78 28.78
C ASP A 215 -15.60 4.25 29.97
N GLN A 216 -16.22 4.45 31.14
CA GLN A 216 -15.67 4.99 32.38
C GLN A 216 -15.09 6.40 32.26
N LYS A 217 -15.45 7.14 31.20
CA LYS A 217 -14.91 8.48 30.95
C LYS A 217 -15.95 9.53 31.32
N GLY A 218 -15.81 10.07 32.52
CA GLY A 218 -16.77 11.04 33.07
C GLY A 218 -16.92 12.36 32.29
N THR A 219 -16.07 12.64 31.30
CA THR A 219 -16.07 13.92 30.55
C THR A 219 -16.98 13.92 29.32
N ASN A 220 -17.58 12.80 28.93
CA ASN A 220 -18.45 12.67 27.75
C ASN A 220 -19.83 12.09 28.05
N ASN A 221 -20.32 12.21 29.28
CA ASN A 221 -21.58 11.60 29.73
C ASN A 221 -22.82 12.49 29.54
N GLU A 222 -22.88 13.34 28.51
CA GLU A 222 -23.96 14.33 28.35
C GLU A 222 -25.35 13.68 28.18
N ASP A 223 -25.44 12.54 27.49
CA ASP A 223 -26.70 11.80 27.22
C ASP A 223 -26.76 10.41 27.89
N SER A 224 -25.85 10.13 28.83
CA SER A 224 -25.72 8.80 29.44
C SER A 224 -26.70 8.59 30.61
N LEU A 225 -27.20 7.36 30.75
CA LEU A 225 -28.08 6.97 31.85
C LEU A 225 -27.27 6.52 33.07
N LYS A 226 -27.41 7.24 34.19
CA LYS A 226 -26.85 6.77 35.46
C LYS A 226 -27.63 5.56 35.97
N MET A 227 -26.98 4.42 36.06
CA MET A 227 -27.61 3.18 36.54
C MET A 227 -26.66 2.33 37.39
N THR A 228 -27.25 1.49 38.26
CA THR A 228 -26.55 0.44 38.99
C THR A 228 -26.86 -0.90 38.33
N VAL A 229 -25.83 -1.60 37.93
CA VAL A 229 -25.90 -2.88 37.22
C VAL A 229 -25.34 -3.98 38.12
N SER A 230 -25.99 -5.14 38.12
CA SER A 230 -25.62 -6.28 38.98
C SER A 230 -24.70 -7.24 38.25
N GLY A 231 -23.74 -7.83 38.96
CA GLY A 231 -22.83 -8.86 38.47
C GLY A 231 -23.11 -10.21 39.11
N GLU A 232 -22.19 -11.15 38.89
CA GLU A 232 -22.23 -12.44 39.61
C GLU A 232 -21.77 -12.29 41.06
N ALA A 233 -22.16 -13.24 41.93
CA ALA A 233 -21.74 -13.27 43.33
C ALA A 233 -22.03 -12.00 44.17
N GLY A 234 -23.06 -11.22 43.79
CA GLY A 234 -23.44 -10.00 44.51
C GLY A 234 -22.63 -8.76 44.12
N ASP A 235 -21.80 -8.86 43.08
CA ASP A 235 -21.07 -7.71 42.54
C ASP A 235 -22.04 -6.66 41.97
N SER A 236 -21.64 -5.39 42.00
CA SER A 236 -22.41 -4.30 41.40
C SER A 236 -21.49 -3.18 40.94
N TYR A 237 -21.94 -2.45 39.93
CA TYR A 237 -21.25 -1.28 39.41
C TYR A 237 -22.27 -0.15 39.19
N THR A 238 -21.92 1.06 39.59
CA THR A 238 -22.73 2.25 39.32
C THR A 238 -21.92 3.18 38.45
N GLY A 239 -22.49 3.51 37.30
CA GLY A 239 -21.82 4.31 36.28
C GLY A 239 -22.81 5.04 35.38
N TYR A 240 -22.31 5.61 34.30
CA TYR A 240 -23.06 6.35 33.31
C TYR A 240 -23.01 5.58 32.01
N PHE A 241 -24.16 5.08 31.58
CA PHE A 241 -24.25 4.10 30.52
C PHE A 241 -24.96 4.66 29.29
N ASP A 242 -24.33 4.48 28.13
CA ASP A 242 -24.88 4.82 26.84
C ASP A 242 -25.63 3.63 26.26
N LYS A 243 -26.89 3.87 25.83
CA LYS A 243 -27.71 2.85 25.18
C LYS A 243 -27.14 2.55 23.80
N GLN A 244 -26.98 1.26 23.51
CA GLN A 244 -26.53 0.78 22.22
C GLN A 244 -27.73 0.26 21.41
N TYR A 245 -27.68 0.46 20.09
CA TYR A 245 -28.77 0.14 19.17
C TYR A 245 -28.43 -1.07 18.27
N PRO A 246 -29.32 -2.07 18.20
CA PRO A 246 -29.10 -3.24 17.35
C PRO A 246 -29.11 -2.85 15.87
N GLY A 247 -28.14 -3.37 15.11
CA GLY A 247 -27.94 -3.09 13.68
C GLY A 247 -27.13 -1.82 13.39
N GLU A 248 -26.94 -0.95 14.39
CA GLU A 248 -26.09 0.23 14.31
C GLU A 248 -24.79 -0.02 15.11
N ASP A 249 -24.93 -0.20 16.42
CA ASP A 249 -23.79 -0.33 17.35
C ASP A 249 -23.36 -1.78 17.57
N TYR A 250 -24.28 -2.73 17.39
CA TYR A 250 -23.99 -4.15 17.56
C TYR A 250 -24.89 -5.05 16.72
N PHE A 251 -24.42 -6.29 16.52
CA PHE A 251 -25.17 -7.39 15.93
C PHE A 251 -25.34 -8.50 16.97
N LEU A 252 -26.50 -9.14 16.99
CA LEU A 252 -26.81 -10.24 17.89
C LEU A 252 -27.37 -11.43 17.11
N ASP A 253 -26.74 -12.59 17.29
CA ASP A 253 -27.32 -13.88 16.91
C ASP A 253 -28.25 -14.32 18.05
N TYR A 254 -29.57 -14.21 17.87
CA TYR A 254 -30.57 -14.51 18.90
C TYR A 254 -30.70 -16.02 19.18
N GLU A 255 -30.35 -16.87 18.21
CA GLU A 255 -30.36 -18.32 18.39
C GLU A 255 -29.20 -18.78 19.29
N LYS A 256 -28.02 -18.20 19.06
CA LYS A 256 -26.80 -18.56 19.80
C LYS A 256 -26.50 -17.65 20.99
N GLY A 257 -27.20 -16.53 21.09
CA GLY A 257 -26.93 -15.46 22.05
C GLY A 257 -25.50 -14.91 21.95
N VAL A 258 -25.00 -14.70 20.73
CA VAL A 258 -23.66 -14.13 20.48
C VAL A 258 -23.78 -12.68 20.06
N LEU A 259 -23.26 -11.79 20.91
CA LEU A 259 -23.21 -10.35 20.72
C LEU A 259 -21.87 -9.96 20.08
N ASN A 260 -21.92 -9.15 19.03
CA ASN A 260 -20.76 -8.64 18.31
C ASN A 260 -20.90 -7.12 18.13
N PHE A 261 -19.99 -6.34 18.71
CA PHE A 261 -20.02 -4.89 18.58
C PHE A 261 -19.41 -4.43 17.25
N SER A 262 -19.97 -3.35 16.70
CA SER A 262 -19.45 -2.69 15.50
C SER A 262 -18.17 -1.91 15.80
N SER A 263 -18.00 -1.44 17.03
CA SER A 263 -16.82 -0.74 17.54
C SER A 263 -15.91 -1.64 18.38
N LEU A 264 -14.67 -1.20 18.59
CA LEU A 264 -13.73 -1.88 19.49
C LEU A 264 -14.15 -1.62 20.94
N ILE A 265 -14.30 -2.68 21.73
CA ILE A 265 -14.56 -2.58 23.17
C ILE A 265 -13.22 -2.63 23.92
N GLU A 266 -12.91 -1.55 24.62
CA GLU A 266 -11.67 -1.45 25.40
C GLU A 266 -11.75 -2.21 26.74
N GLU A 267 -10.59 -2.30 27.41
CA GLU A 267 -10.44 -3.07 28.64
C GLU A 267 -11.22 -2.52 29.81
N ASN A 268 -11.32 -1.21 29.93
CA ASN A 268 -11.98 -0.54 31.03
C ASN A 268 -13.51 -0.51 30.87
N TYR A 269 -14.04 -0.84 29.69
CA TYR A 269 -15.46 -0.69 29.42
C TYR A 269 -16.30 -1.66 30.26
N VAL A 270 -17.46 -1.19 30.71
CA VAL A 270 -18.47 -1.99 31.42
C VAL A 270 -19.65 -2.18 30.48
N ILE A 271 -19.99 -3.44 30.22
CA ILE A 271 -21.14 -3.79 29.38
C ILE A 271 -22.24 -4.32 30.29
N ALA A 272 -23.44 -3.76 30.16
CA ALA A 272 -24.64 -4.24 30.83
C ALA A 272 -25.73 -4.56 29.84
N LEU A 273 -26.54 -5.58 30.12
CA LEU A 273 -27.67 -5.91 29.29
C LEU A 273 -28.87 -6.46 30.05
N SER A 274 -29.99 -6.54 29.34
CA SER A 274 -31.14 -7.37 29.69
C SER A 274 -31.72 -8.00 28.43
N TYR A 275 -32.42 -9.13 28.58
CA TYR A 275 -33.08 -9.83 27.47
C TYR A 275 -34.36 -10.53 27.94
N LEU A 276 -35.19 -10.96 27.00
CA LEU A 276 -36.24 -11.95 27.24
C LEU A 276 -35.79 -13.32 26.71
N ASP A 277 -35.95 -14.37 27.51
CA ASP A 277 -35.64 -15.74 27.10
C ASP A 277 -36.67 -16.29 26.09
N LYS A 278 -36.49 -17.55 25.69
CA LYS A 278 -37.41 -18.27 24.78
C LYS A 278 -38.87 -18.34 25.25
N ASP A 279 -39.10 -18.22 26.55
CA ASP A 279 -40.43 -18.28 27.17
C ASP A 279 -41.00 -16.87 27.42
N GLY A 280 -40.27 -15.82 27.01
CA GLY A 280 -40.65 -14.42 27.19
C GLY A 280 -40.36 -13.87 28.59
N THR A 281 -39.60 -14.58 29.42
CA THR A 281 -39.24 -14.14 30.77
C THR A 281 -38.03 -13.20 30.72
N ARG A 282 -38.10 -12.07 31.42
CA ARG A 282 -37.02 -11.07 31.45
C ARG A 282 -35.89 -11.46 32.38
N HIS A 283 -34.66 -11.29 31.90
CA HIS A 283 -33.42 -11.52 32.64
C HIS A 283 -32.48 -10.31 32.56
N PRO A 284 -32.01 -9.78 33.70
CA PRO A 284 -32.54 -10.05 35.04
C PRO A 284 -34.00 -9.60 35.16
N GLN A 285 -34.75 -10.09 36.15
CA GLN A 285 -36.15 -9.71 36.36
C GLN A 285 -36.33 -8.20 36.53
N THR A 286 -35.34 -7.52 37.12
CA THR A 286 -35.29 -6.06 37.29
C THR A 286 -33.90 -5.53 36.99
N GLY A 287 -33.79 -4.34 36.41
CA GLY A 287 -32.51 -3.68 36.11
C GLY A 287 -31.75 -4.35 34.96
N TYR A 288 -30.42 -4.28 35.01
CA TYR A 288 -29.51 -4.81 34.00
C TYR A 288 -28.37 -5.58 34.67
N ARG A 289 -27.85 -6.60 33.99
CA ARG A 289 -26.74 -7.40 34.48
C ARG A 289 -25.48 -7.15 33.66
N MET A 290 -24.35 -7.04 34.36
CA MET A 290 -23.03 -6.87 33.78
C MET A 290 -22.59 -8.13 33.06
N LEU A 291 -22.14 -7.96 31.82
CA LEU A 291 -21.41 -8.97 31.07
C LEU A 291 -19.90 -8.91 31.31
N LYS A 292 -19.40 -7.72 31.62
CA LYS A 292 -17.98 -7.43 31.75
C LYS A 292 -17.81 -6.29 32.74
N LYS A 293 -16.90 -6.44 33.69
CA LYS A 293 -16.53 -5.40 34.66
C LYS A 293 -15.06 -5.02 34.47
N GLY A 294 -14.77 -4.07 33.58
CA GLY A 294 -13.42 -3.51 33.46
C GLY A 294 -12.30 -4.55 33.29
N GLU A 295 -11.12 -4.29 33.86
CA GLU A 295 -9.99 -5.24 33.92
C GLU A 295 -10.38 -6.51 34.68
N GLU A 296 -10.41 -7.65 34.00
CA GLU A 296 -10.56 -8.97 34.62
C GLU A 296 -9.19 -9.67 34.69
N GLU A 297 -8.71 -9.98 35.89
CA GLU A 297 -7.42 -10.67 36.14
C GLU A 297 -7.33 -12.07 35.53
N LEU A 298 -8.44 -12.64 35.04
CA LEU A 298 -8.47 -14.00 34.46
C LEU A 298 -8.02 -14.05 32.99
N TYR A 299 -7.77 -12.90 32.36
CA TYR A 299 -7.27 -12.78 31.00
C TYR A 299 -5.89 -12.11 30.97
N ILE A 300 -4.96 -12.58 31.82
CA ILE A 300 -3.54 -12.20 31.74
C ILE A 300 -2.90 -12.90 30.54
N ASP A 301 -2.14 -12.10 29.79
CA ASP A 301 -1.49 -12.28 28.48
C ASP A 301 -1.19 -13.69 27.96
#